data_AF-A5DJU5-F1
#
_entry.id   AF-A5DJU5-F1
#
_cell.length_a   1.000
_cell.length_b   1.000
_cell.length_c   1.000
_cell.angle_alpha   90.00
_cell.angle_beta   90.00
_cell.angle_gamma   90.00
#
_symmetry.space_group_name_H-M   'P 1'
#
loop_
_entity.id
_entity.type
_entity.pdbx_description
1 polymer ?
#
loop_
_entity_poly.entity_id
_entity_poly.type
_entity_poly.pdbx_seq_one_letter_code
_entity_poly.pdbx_strand_id
1 'polypeptide(L)'
;MFLGFYLILGIVYAINIVPFQDSSQLPQPIDRSIYNNLFTYAHLIDISYCISRFGRIEEPFKCDLQCEETFPSMSLVYQWYFDDAVCGYVAITYSNIFNHSAPQNSSDPKKTIIVSLRGTRSIFDTITDTKIEMTPYYGGRNFLPYCGPYCKVHRGFYDVYRNTLSKIDRYLSTELEFEDNYELIFMGHSMGGSVALLLALHYLDLGWNNLSLVTMGQPLTGNVHFTQWVDLVMGSSNRNSRKFLRIIHKNDVVTTIPKSTSIWDTYQQFDNQIYLNCSSSVVEPSPDQVVDCYSADNEYCISGDFGPDYSWKPVDSLYENHNTYFRRLGMCGISIQMH
;
A
#
# COMPACT_ATOMS: atom_id res chain seq x y z
N MET A 1 -37.57 -1.27 -52.63
CA MET A 1 -36.50 -2.28 -52.46
C MET A 1 -35.27 -1.55 -51.97
N PHE A 2 -34.74 -1.99 -50.82
CA PHE A 2 -33.64 -1.47 -49.97
C PHE A 2 -32.48 -0.76 -50.74
N LEU A 3 -31.72 0.20 -50.20
CA LEU A 3 -31.03 0.22 -48.91
C LEU A 3 -30.79 1.67 -48.43
N GLY A 4 -30.97 1.91 -47.12
CA GLY A 4 -30.47 3.10 -46.44
C GLY A 4 -28.97 2.95 -46.15
N PHE A 5 -28.22 4.02 -46.41
CA PHE A 5 -26.81 4.14 -46.03
C PHE A 5 -26.72 4.49 -44.53
N TYR A 6 -26.33 3.53 -43.71
CA TYR A 6 -25.84 3.79 -42.35
C TYR A 6 -24.35 4.13 -42.45
N LEU A 7 -23.98 5.36 -42.07
CA LEU A 7 -22.61 5.72 -41.75
C LEU A 7 -22.23 5.02 -40.43
N ILE A 8 -21.33 4.04 -40.49
CA ILE A 8 -20.65 3.53 -39.29
C ILE A 8 -19.44 4.44 -39.05
N LEU A 9 -19.60 5.39 -38.12
CA LEU A 9 -18.48 6.08 -37.48
C LEU A 9 -17.79 5.08 -36.55
N GLY A 10 -16.74 4.44 -37.04
CA GLY A 10 -15.85 3.64 -36.22
C GLY A 10 -15.06 4.56 -35.30
N ILE A 11 -15.41 4.59 -34.01
CA ILE A 11 -14.58 5.16 -32.97
C ILE A 11 -13.42 4.19 -32.76
N VAL A 12 -12.27 4.51 -33.36
CA VAL A 12 -11.01 3.86 -33.01
C VAL A 12 -10.66 4.35 -31.60
N TYR A 13 -10.93 3.53 -30.59
CA TYR A 13 -10.31 3.72 -29.29
C TYR A 13 -8.80 3.62 -29.52
N ALA A 14 -8.09 4.72 -29.33
CA ALA A 14 -6.65 4.70 -29.19
C ALA A 14 -6.35 3.83 -27.96
N ILE A 15 -5.99 2.57 -28.20
CA ILE A 15 -5.33 1.75 -27.20
C ILE A 15 -4.03 2.51 -26.91
N ASN A 16 -3.94 3.15 -25.74
CA ASN A 16 -2.67 3.60 -25.22
C ASN A 16 -1.85 2.32 -25.02
N ILE A 17 -1.03 2.00 -26.02
CA ILE A 17 -0.06 0.92 -25.94
C ILE A 17 0.95 1.39 -24.90
N VAL A 18 0.79 0.95 -23.66
CA VAL A 18 1.85 1.08 -22.66
C VAL A 18 3.06 0.41 -23.29
N PRO A 19 4.18 1.12 -23.49
CA PRO A 19 5.34 0.54 -24.17
C PRO A 19 5.73 -0.74 -23.45
N PHE A 20 5.82 -1.84 -24.20
CA PHE A 20 6.32 -3.11 -23.71
C PHE A 20 7.78 -2.90 -23.29
N GLN A 21 8.00 -2.74 -21.99
CA GLN A 21 9.31 -2.54 -21.41
C GLN A 21 9.86 -3.91 -21.01
N ASP A 22 11.05 -4.23 -21.50
CA ASP A 22 11.68 -5.54 -21.38
C ASP A 22 11.88 -5.93 -19.90
N SER A 23 11.33 -7.08 -19.50
CA SER A 23 11.43 -7.60 -18.14
C SER A 23 12.85 -7.97 -17.73
N SER A 24 13.79 -8.07 -18.70
CA SER A 24 15.21 -8.28 -18.46
C SER A 24 16.02 -7.00 -18.20
N GLN A 25 15.37 -5.82 -18.16
CA GLN A 25 16.08 -4.57 -17.88
C GLN A 25 16.55 -4.51 -16.42
N LEU A 26 17.82 -4.18 -16.21
CA LEU A 26 18.36 -3.91 -14.87
C LEU A 26 17.59 -2.74 -14.20
N PRO A 27 16.99 -2.96 -13.02
CA PRO A 27 16.23 -1.94 -12.33
C PRO A 27 17.15 -0.80 -11.91
N GLN A 28 16.63 0.43 -11.96
CA GLN A 28 17.40 1.65 -11.68
C GLN A 28 17.01 2.22 -10.32
N PRO A 29 17.92 2.92 -9.61
CA PRO A 29 17.57 3.62 -8.38
C PRO A 29 16.34 4.51 -8.54
N ILE A 30 15.50 4.57 -7.50
CA ILE A 30 14.32 5.45 -7.50
C ILE A 30 14.70 6.93 -7.42
N ASP A 31 13.72 7.80 -7.69
CA ASP A 31 13.91 9.24 -7.50
C ASP A 31 14.30 9.58 -6.06
N ARG A 32 15.22 10.55 -5.91
CA ARG A 32 15.82 10.87 -4.61
C ARG A 32 14.81 11.44 -3.62
N SER A 33 13.80 12.18 -4.09
CA SER A 33 12.76 12.73 -3.23
C SER A 33 11.88 11.62 -2.66
N ILE A 34 11.53 10.62 -3.47
CA ILE A 34 10.78 9.44 -3.02
C ILE A 34 11.61 8.68 -1.98
N TYR A 35 12.88 8.39 -2.27
CA TYR A 35 13.78 7.69 -1.34
C TYR A 35 13.85 8.37 0.03
N ASN A 36 14.07 9.69 0.05
CA ASN A 36 14.20 10.45 1.30
C ASN A 36 12.90 10.40 2.17
N ASN A 37 11.75 10.16 1.55
CA ASN A 37 10.45 10.09 2.23
C ASN A 37 10.13 8.69 2.77
N LEU A 38 10.81 7.63 2.31
CA LEU A 38 10.47 6.25 2.67
C LEU A 38 10.60 5.96 4.17
N PHE A 39 11.57 6.56 4.85
CA PHE A 39 11.71 6.42 6.31
C PHE A 39 10.51 7.02 7.06
N THR A 40 10.03 8.20 6.65
CA THR A 40 8.83 8.83 7.24
C THR A 40 7.61 7.95 7.07
N TYR A 41 7.39 7.40 5.87
CA TYR A 41 6.28 6.47 5.64
C TYR A 41 6.40 5.21 6.50
N ALA A 42 7.60 4.62 6.59
CA ALA A 42 7.84 3.46 7.46
C ALA A 42 7.52 3.79 8.92
N HIS A 43 7.89 4.97 9.40
CA HIS A 43 7.61 5.40 10.77
C HIS A 43 6.11 5.56 11.03
N LEU A 44 5.39 6.24 10.14
CA LEU A 44 3.92 6.40 10.26
C LEU A 44 3.19 5.06 10.19
N ILE A 45 3.68 4.10 9.40
CA ILE A 45 3.16 2.74 9.37
C ILE A 45 3.47 2.01 10.69
N ASP A 46 4.70 2.11 11.22
CA ASP A 46 5.11 1.46 12.49
C ASP A 46 4.29 1.94 13.69
N ILE A 47 3.90 3.23 13.72
CA ILE A 47 3.02 3.79 14.76
C ILE A 47 1.68 3.04 14.84
N SER A 48 1.16 2.52 13.73
CA SER A 48 -0.09 1.74 13.77
C SER A 48 0.05 0.47 14.61
N TYR A 49 1.27 -0.06 14.79
CA TYR A 49 1.57 -1.19 15.67
C TYR A 49 1.49 -0.90 17.17
N CYS A 50 1.48 0.38 17.56
CA CYS A 50 1.25 0.80 18.95
C CYS A 50 -0.16 0.50 19.44
N ILE A 51 -1.11 0.41 18.50
CA ILE A 51 -2.50 0.08 18.80
C ILE A 51 -2.58 -1.41 19.08
N SER A 52 -3.10 -1.81 20.22
CA SER A 52 -3.34 -3.22 20.58
C SER A 52 -4.48 -3.29 21.60
N ARG A 53 -4.73 -4.47 22.17
CA ARG A 53 -5.71 -4.61 23.25
C ARG A 53 -5.45 -3.68 24.44
N PHE A 54 -4.18 -3.37 24.69
CA PHE A 54 -3.73 -2.57 25.83
C PHE A 54 -2.98 -1.29 25.43
N GLY A 55 -2.41 -1.26 24.23
CA GLY A 55 -1.71 -0.11 23.67
C GLY A 55 -2.62 0.76 22.82
N ARG A 56 -2.44 2.07 22.89
CA ARG A 56 -3.21 3.06 22.15
C ARG A 56 -2.35 4.27 21.85
N ILE A 57 -2.69 5.01 20.81
CA ILE A 57 -2.14 6.34 20.58
C ILE A 57 -2.94 7.31 21.47
N GLU A 58 -2.25 8.12 22.25
CA GLU A 58 -2.86 9.14 23.10
C GLU A 58 -2.92 10.49 22.39
N GLU A 59 -3.90 11.32 22.74
CA GLU A 59 -4.02 12.66 22.16
C GLU A 59 -2.90 13.61 22.66
N PRO A 60 -2.44 14.58 21.82
CA PRO A 60 -2.86 14.81 20.44
C PRO A 60 -2.29 13.76 19.48
N PHE A 61 -1.05 13.28 19.63
CA PHE A 61 -0.49 12.18 18.85
C PHE A 61 0.75 11.60 19.54
N LYS A 62 0.54 10.93 20.69
CA LYS A 62 1.58 10.40 21.58
C LYS A 62 1.60 8.88 21.56
N CYS A 63 2.79 8.28 21.56
CA CYS A 63 2.97 6.83 21.50
C CYS A 63 4.36 6.40 21.97
N ASP A 64 4.56 5.09 22.22
CA ASP A 64 5.85 4.52 22.67
C ASP A 64 7.01 4.71 21.67
N LEU A 65 6.74 5.13 20.43
CA LEU A 65 7.74 5.46 19.42
C LEU A 65 8.10 6.96 19.37
N GLN A 66 7.84 7.73 20.45
CA GLN A 66 8.14 9.16 20.53
C GLN A 66 7.44 9.96 19.41
N CYS A 67 6.15 9.64 19.19
CA CYS A 67 5.32 10.26 18.16
C CYS A 67 5.28 11.80 18.31
N GLU A 68 5.22 12.31 19.53
CA GLU A 68 5.12 13.74 19.83
C GLU A 68 6.40 14.52 19.54
N GLU A 69 7.56 13.87 19.55
CA GLU A 69 8.84 14.48 19.19
C GLU A 69 9.04 14.49 17.68
N THR A 70 8.68 13.38 17.03
CA THR A 70 8.85 13.22 15.58
C THR A 70 7.78 13.99 14.80
N PHE A 71 6.53 13.92 15.25
CA PHE A 71 5.35 14.47 14.59
C PHE A 71 4.60 15.46 15.50
N PRO A 72 5.23 16.56 15.94
CA PRO A 72 4.70 17.45 16.99
C PRO A 72 3.41 18.17 16.60
N SER A 73 3.11 18.27 15.31
CA SER A 73 1.93 18.95 14.77
C SER A 73 0.87 17.99 14.22
N MET A 74 0.99 16.68 14.49
CA MET A 74 -0.06 15.71 14.18
C MET A 74 -1.11 15.67 15.29
N SER A 75 -2.35 15.39 14.89
CA SER A 75 -3.47 15.17 15.80
C SER A 75 -4.23 13.90 15.39
N LEU A 76 -4.47 13.03 16.36
CA LEU A 76 -5.24 11.81 16.23
C LEU A 76 -6.71 12.18 16.07
N VAL A 77 -7.34 11.67 15.02
CA VAL A 77 -8.79 11.81 14.78
C VAL A 77 -9.52 10.59 15.29
N TYR A 78 -9.00 9.40 14.96
CA TYR A 78 -9.63 8.15 15.33
C TYR A 78 -8.60 7.01 15.32
N GLN A 79 -8.84 5.98 16.13
CA GLN A 79 -8.10 4.73 16.08
C GLN A 79 -9.04 3.55 16.30
N TRP A 80 -8.70 2.39 15.74
CA TRP A 80 -9.48 1.19 15.89
C TRP A 80 -8.60 -0.04 16.11
N TYR A 81 -9.16 -0.99 16.86
CA TYR A 81 -8.52 -2.25 17.21
C TYR A 81 -9.47 -3.41 16.91
N PHE A 82 -8.89 -4.51 16.44
CA PHE A 82 -9.53 -5.81 16.33
C PHE A 82 -8.56 -6.88 16.83
N ASP A 83 -9.06 -7.91 17.51
CA ASP A 83 -8.22 -8.99 18.03
C ASP A 83 -7.53 -9.77 16.89
N ASP A 84 -8.28 -10.08 15.82
CA ASP A 84 -7.83 -10.95 14.72
C ASP A 84 -7.87 -10.25 13.36
N ALA A 85 -7.80 -8.92 13.30
CA ALA A 85 -7.88 -8.17 12.04
C ALA A 85 -6.97 -6.92 11.98
N VAL A 86 -7.04 -6.19 10.87
CA VAL A 86 -6.26 -4.98 10.61
C VAL A 86 -6.65 -3.85 11.57
N CYS A 87 -5.69 -3.40 12.38
CA CYS A 87 -5.82 -2.22 13.24
C CYS A 87 -5.25 -0.98 12.54
N GLY A 88 -5.56 0.21 13.05
CA GLY A 88 -5.00 1.43 12.49
C GLY A 88 -5.53 2.72 13.10
N TYR A 89 -5.08 3.83 12.54
CA TYR A 89 -5.51 5.17 12.95
C TYR A 89 -5.77 6.10 11.76
N VAL A 90 -6.54 7.14 12.04
CA VAL A 90 -6.70 8.35 11.24
C VAL A 90 -6.08 9.50 12.02
N ALA A 91 -5.20 10.28 11.39
CA ALA A 91 -4.59 11.47 11.95
C ALA A 91 -4.53 12.59 10.92
N ILE A 92 -4.43 13.83 11.39
CA ILE A 92 -4.34 15.03 10.55
C ILE A 92 -3.14 15.89 10.93
N THR A 93 -2.67 16.68 9.98
CA THR A 93 -1.73 17.79 10.23
C THR A 93 -1.83 18.83 9.11
N TYR A 94 -1.43 20.06 9.40
CA TYR A 94 -1.27 21.13 8.39
C TYR A 94 0.20 21.37 8.04
N SER A 95 1.10 20.59 8.64
CA SER A 95 2.54 20.71 8.48
C SER A 95 3.07 19.72 7.43
N ASN A 96 4.26 20.02 6.89
CA ASN A 96 4.96 19.07 6.04
C ASN A 96 5.47 17.87 6.87
N ILE A 97 4.93 16.67 6.59
CA ILE A 97 5.31 15.43 7.27
C ILE A 97 6.71 14.92 6.93
N PHE A 98 7.34 15.44 5.87
CA PHE A 98 8.71 15.09 5.46
C PHE A 98 9.74 16.11 5.94
N ASN A 99 9.30 17.27 6.44
CA ASN A 99 10.19 18.31 6.94
C ASN A 99 9.52 19.13 8.05
N HIS A 100 9.65 18.65 9.28
CA HIS A 100 9.07 19.29 10.47
C HIS A 100 9.74 20.62 10.84
N SER A 101 10.96 20.88 10.35
CA SER A 101 11.70 22.13 10.58
C SER A 101 11.30 23.24 9.60
N ALA A 102 10.47 22.94 8.60
CA ALA A 102 10.00 23.94 7.65
C ALA A 102 9.12 25.00 8.35
N PRO A 103 9.27 26.29 8.04
CA PRO A 103 8.44 27.34 8.62
C PRO A 103 6.96 27.09 8.29
N GLN A 104 6.12 27.05 9.33
CA GLN A 104 4.69 26.77 9.25
C GLN A 104 3.85 27.95 8.72
N ASN A 105 4.51 29.03 8.30
CA ASN A 105 3.85 30.26 7.85
C ASN A 105 3.51 30.16 6.36
N SER A 106 2.64 29.21 5.99
CA SER A 106 1.97 29.23 4.69
C SER A 106 0.70 30.07 4.80
N SER A 107 0.47 30.95 3.84
CA SER A 107 -0.80 31.68 3.70
C SER A 107 -1.98 30.77 3.31
N ASP A 108 -1.68 29.54 2.88
CA ASP A 108 -2.64 28.52 2.47
C ASP A 108 -2.13 27.15 2.98
N PRO A 109 -2.46 26.77 4.23
CA PRO A 109 -1.98 25.53 4.82
C PRO A 109 -2.71 24.32 4.23
N LYS A 110 -1.96 23.38 3.63
CA LYS A 110 -2.51 22.13 3.10
C LYS A 110 -2.80 21.15 4.24
N LYS A 111 -4.05 20.69 4.37
CA LYS A 111 -4.45 19.66 5.33
C LYS A 111 -4.03 18.28 4.84
N THR A 112 -3.17 17.59 5.58
CA THR A 112 -2.79 16.20 5.30
C THR A 112 -3.57 15.27 6.22
N ILE A 113 -4.34 14.35 5.64
CA ILE A 113 -5.12 13.32 6.34
C ILE A 113 -4.43 11.98 6.11
N ILE A 114 -4.03 11.32 7.18
CA ILE A 114 -3.26 10.07 7.15
C ILE A 114 -4.13 8.94 7.69
N VAL A 115 -4.23 7.85 6.92
CA VAL A 115 -4.86 6.60 7.34
C VAL A 115 -3.79 5.51 7.30
N SER A 116 -3.37 5.05 8.48
CA SER A 116 -2.28 4.08 8.61
C SER A 116 -2.76 2.78 9.22
N LEU A 117 -2.45 1.66 8.56
CA LEU A 117 -2.98 0.34 8.88
C LEU A 117 -1.86 -0.70 9.08
N ARG A 118 -1.96 -1.51 10.13
CA ARG A 118 -1.09 -2.67 10.35
C ARG A 118 -1.74 -3.99 9.97
N GLY A 119 -0.92 -4.95 9.55
CA GLY A 119 -1.34 -6.36 9.47
C GLY A 119 -1.59 -6.99 10.85
N THR A 120 -2.07 -8.23 10.85
CA THR A 120 -2.15 -9.05 12.06
C THR A 120 -0.75 -9.32 12.62
N ARG A 121 -0.63 -9.65 13.91
CA ARG A 121 0.68 -10.01 14.49
C ARG A 121 1.09 -11.46 14.19
N SER A 122 0.14 -12.30 13.74
CA SER A 122 0.35 -13.70 13.34
C SER A 122 0.17 -13.88 11.83
N ILE A 123 0.86 -13.05 11.05
CA ILE A 123 0.69 -12.95 9.59
C ILE A 123 0.84 -14.27 8.84
N PHE A 124 1.76 -15.16 9.25
CA PHE A 124 2.03 -16.40 8.53
C PHE A 124 0.88 -17.39 8.72
N ASP A 125 0.42 -17.56 9.96
CA ASP A 125 -0.78 -18.35 10.27
C ASP A 125 -2.01 -17.75 9.59
N THR A 126 -2.12 -16.41 9.60
CA THR A 126 -3.26 -15.72 8.97
C THR A 126 -3.26 -15.95 7.46
N ILE A 127 -2.14 -15.85 6.74
CA ILE A 127 -2.14 -15.99 5.28
C ILE A 127 -2.33 -17.45 4.83
N THR A 128 -1.90 -18.42 5.65
CA THR A 128 -2.16 -19.84 5.37
C THR A 128 -3.60 -20.25 5.70
N ASP A 129 -4.19 -19.69 6.76
CA ASP A 129 -5.56 -20.01 7.20
C ASP A 129 -6.62 -19.13 6.51
N THR A 130 -6.25 -17.95 6.02
CA THR A 130 -7.19 -17.09 5.29
C THR A 130 -7.50 -17.73 3.95
N LYS A 131 -8.79 -17.87 3.69
CA LYS A 131 -9.34 -18.38 2.45
C LYS A 131 -8.66 -17.69 1.26
N ILE A 132 -7.75 -18.40 0.61
CA ILE A 132 -7.13 -18.06 -0.69
C ILE A 132 -8.20 -17.85 -1.79
N GLU A 133 -9.46 -18.12 -1.47
CA GLU A 133 -10.65 -17.75 -2.23
C GLU A 133 -10.61 -16.29 -2.70
N MET A 134 -10.77 -16.14 -4.01
CA MET A 134 -11.04 -14.86 -4.63
C MET A 134 -12.53 -14.55 -4.62
N THR A 135 -12.89 -13.28 -4.51
CA THR A 135 -14.25 -12.76 -4.66
C THR A 135 -14.30 -11.66 -5.72
N PRO A 136 -15.40 -11.50 -6.47
CA PRO A 136 -15.53 -10.43 -7.46
C PRO A 136 -15.35 -9.04 -6.83
N TYR A 137 -14.61 -8.18 -7.52
CA TYR A 137 -14.43 -6.77 -7.18
C TYR A 137 -15.28 -5.89 -8.09
N TYR A 138 -16.15 -5.07 -7.49
CA TYR A 138 -17.15 -4.28 -8.21
C TYR A 138 -16.85 -2.77 -8.28
N GLY A 139 -15.63 -2.33 -7.92
CA GLY A 139 -15.24 -0.90 -7.92
C GLY A 139 -15.10 -0.29 -9.33
N GLY A 140 -15.03 1.04 -9.37
CA GLY A 140 -14.89 1.81 -10.61
C GLY A 140 -16.23 2.14 -11.25
N ARG A 141 -17.22 2.57 -10.48
CA ARG A 141 -18.57 2.84 -11.04
C ARG A 141 -18.98 4.30 -10.93
N ASN A 142 -18.10 5.14 -10.39
CA ASN A 142 -18.34 6.55 -10.14
C ASN A 142 -17.29 7.38 -10.90
N PHE A 143 -16.24 7.84 -10.22
CA PHE A 143 -15.18 8.66 -10.84
C PHE A 143 -14.09 7.84 -11.53
N LEU A 144 -13.97 6.54 -11.22
CA LEU A 144 -13.04 5.63 -11.88
C LEU A 144 -13.74 4.78 -12.96
N PRO A 145 -13.02 4.32 -14.00
CA PRO A 145 -13.56 3.38 -14.98
C PRO A 145 -13.85 2.02 -14.33
N TYR A 146 -14.90 1.34 -14.81
CA TYR A 146 -15.28 0.04 -14.27
C TYR A 146 -14.18 -0.99 -14.48
N CYS A 147 -13.76 -1.63 -13.38
CA CYS A 147 -12.75 -2.68 -13.39
C CYS A 147 -13.12 -3.82 -14.34
N GLY A 148 -14.41 -4.14 -14.42
CA GLY A 148 -14.93 -5.18 -15.28
C GLY A 148 -15.38 -6.42 -14.51
N PRO A 149 -16.06 -7.37 -15.19
CA PRO A 149 -16.67 -8.53 -14.54
C PRO A 149 -15.65 -9.59 -14.09
N TYR A 150 -14.42 -9.52 -14.59
CA TYR A 150 -13.35 -10.49 -14.29
C TYR A 150 -12.41 -10.03 -13.18
N CYS A 151 -12.57 -8.81 -12.65
CA CYS A 151 -11.78 -8.37 -11.52
C CYS A 151 -12.14 -9.15 -10.28
N LYS A 152 -11.13 -9.75 -9.66
CA LYS A 152 -11.28 -10.47 -8.41
C LYS A 152 -10.17 -10.10 -7.43
N VAL A 153 -10.54 -10.08 -6.15
CA VAL A 153 -9.65 -9.78 -5.03
C VAL A 153 -9.72 -10.89 -3.99
N HIS A 154 -8.69 -11.00 -3.15
CA HIS A 154 -8.69 -11.91 -2.03
C HIS A 154 -9.87 -11.63 -1.10
N ARG A 155 -10.70 -12.66 -0.84
CA ARG A 155 -11.94 -12.51 -0.07
C ARG A 155 -11.69 -11.96 1.33
N GLY A 156 -10.68 -12.48 2.03
CA GLY A 156 -10.36 -12.03 3.38
C GLY A 156 -10.00 -10.54 3.44
N PHE A 157 -9.19 -10.07 2.49
CA PHE A 157 -8.81 -8.65 2.44
C PHE A 157 -10.02 -7.76 2.13
N TYR A 158 -10.91 -8.22 1.24
CA TYR A 158 -12.12 -7.50 0.89
C TYR A 158 -13.11 -7.40 2.06
N ASP A 159 -13.29 -8.48 2.83
CA ASP A 159 -14.18 -8.47 4.00
C ASP A 159 -13.62 -7.56 5.12
N VAL A 160 -12.31 -7.59 5.37
CA VAL A 160 -11.66 -6.67 6.32
C VAL A 160 -11.79 -5.22 5.85
N TYR A 161 -11.54 -4.94 4.56
CA TYR A 161 -11.73 -3.61 3.97
C TYR A 161 -13.13 -3.05 4.23
N ARG A 162 -14.18 -3.83 3.97
CA ARG A 162 -15.56 -3.35 4.17
C ARG A 162 -15.86 -3.07 5.65
N ASN A 163 -15.36 -3.93 6.54
CA ASN A 163 -15.50 -3.70 7.98
C ASN A 163 -14.76 -2.43 8.40
N THR A 164 -13.50 -2.24 7.99
CA THR A 164 -12.72 -1.03 8.29
C THR A 164 -13.39 0.23 7.74
N LEU A 165 -13.85 0.21 6.49
CA LEU A 165 -14.55 1.34 5.87
C LEU A 165 -15.76 1.76 6.72
N SER A 166 -16.57 0.80 7.19
CA SER A 166 -17.74 1.11 8.04
C SER A 166 -17.41 1.82 9.36
N LYS A 167 -16.16 1.78 9.82
CA LYS A 167 -15.69 2.45 11.05
C LYS A 167 -15.12 3.82 10.78
N ILE A 168 -14.35 3.96 9.71
CA ILE A 168 -13.57 5.17 9.45
C ILE A 168 -14.29 6.18 8.55
N ASP A 169 -15.29 5.74 7.78
CA ASP A 169 -15.89 6.57 6.73
C ASP A 169 -16.46 7.89 7.25
N ARG A 170 -17.13 7.87 8.41
CA ARG A 170 -17.65 9.10 9.04
C ARG A 170 -16.55 10.10 9.40
N TYR A 171 -15.41 9.61 9.87
CA TYR A 171 -14.30 10.45 10.29
C TYR A 171 -13.61 11.06 9.08
N LEU A 172 -13.34 10.25 8.05
CA LEU A 172 -12.75 10.75 6.81
C LEU A 172 -13.67 11.73 6.11
N SER A 173 -14.97 11.44 6.04
CA SER A 173 -15.95 12.38 5.48
C SER A 173 -15.96 13.72 6.22
N THR A 174 -15.83 13.71 7.56
CA THR A 174 -15.77 14.93 8.37
C THR A 174 -14.48 15.71 8.13
N GLU A 175 -13.34 15.03 8.04
CA GLU A 175 -12.06 15.69 7.80
C GLU A 175 -11.89 16.21 6.37
N LEU A 176 -12.60 15.62 5.41
CA LEU A 176 -12.64 16.04 4.02
C LEU A 176 -13.72 17.11 3.76
N GLU A 177 -14.67 17.30 4.68
CA GLU A 177 -15.70 18.33 4.55
C GLU A 177 -15.08 19.73 4.67
N PHE A 178 -15.44 20.63 3.76
CA PHE A 178 -15.02 22.05 3.73
C PHE A 178 -13.52 22.33 3.47
N GLU A 179 -12.74 21.34 3.03
CA GLU A 179 -11.30 21.49 2.77
C GLU A 179 -10.97 21.32 1.28
N ASP A 180 -10.76 22.44 0.58
CA ASP A 180 -10.38 22.43 -0.84
C ASP A 180 -8.89 22.11 -1.06
N ASN A 181 -8.05 22.34 -0.04
CA ASN A 181 -6.60 22.12 -0.08
C ASN A 181 -6.18 20.99 0.88
N TYR A 182 -6.43 19.76 0.46
CA TYR A 182 -6.15 18.56 1.23
C TYR A 182 -5.15 17.64 0.53
N GLU A 183 -4.51 16.73 1.27
CA GLU A 183 -3.87 15.52 0.76
C GLU A 183 -4.31 14.33 1.61
N LEU A 184 -4.81 13.27 0.97
CA LEU A 184 -5.22 12.04 1.65
C LEU A 184 -4.18 10.94 1.42
N ILE A 185 -3.58 10.43 2.49
CA ILE A 185 -2.53 9.41 2.40
C ILE A 185 -3.03 8.13 3.07
N PHE A 186 -3.23 7.08 2.26
CA PHE A 186 -3.43 5.73 2.77
C PHE A 186 -2.08 5.04 2.86
N MET A 187 -1.84 4.34 3.96
CA MET A 187 -0.63 3.56 4.11
C MET A 187 -0.85 2.29 4.92
N GLY A 188 -0.05 1.27 4.66
CA GLY A 188 -0.10 0.09 5.48
C GLY A 188 0.98 -0.94 5.22
N HIS A 189 1.20 -1.76 6.23
CA HIS A 189 2.15 -2.87 6.19
C HIS A 189 1.44 -4.22 6.15
N SER A 190 2.01 -5.19 5.43
CA SER A 190 1.52 -6.57 5.37
C SER A 190 0.05 -6.62 4.90
N MET A 191 -0.83 -7.38 5.58
CA MET A 191 -2.28 -7.37 5.32
C MET A 191 -2.89 -5.96 5.39
N GLY A 192 -2.37 -5.08 6.24
CA GLY A 192 -2.77 -3.67 6.31
C GLY A 192 -2.56 -2.92 4.99
N GLY A 193 -1.52 -3.26 4.23
CA GLY A 193 -1.28 -2.71 2.90
C GLY A 193 -2.35 -3.10 1.88
N SER A 194 -2.85 -4.35 1.92
CA SER A 194 -3.93 -4.77 1.00
C SER A 194 -5.25 -4.07 1.32
N VAL A 195 -5.52 -3.85 2.61
CA VAL A 195 -6.70 -3.09 3.05
C VAL A 195 -6.55 -1.60 2.72
N ALA A 196 -5.36 -1.02 2.90
CA ALA A 196 -5.04 0.34 2.50
C ALA A 196 -5.27 0.56 1.00
N LEU A 197 -4.86 -0.39 0.15
CA LEU A 197 -5.11 -0.35 -1.29
C LEU A 197 -6.61 -0.28 -1.60
N LEU A 198 -7.42 -1.16 -1.01
CA LEU A 198 -8.86 -1.18 -1.25
C LEU A 198 -9.57 0.09 -0.73
N LEU A 199 -9.12 0.65 0.39
CA LEU A 199 -9.59 1.95 0.89
C LEU A 199 -9.22 3.09 -0.06
N ALA A 200 -7.96 3.15 -0.50
CA ALA A 200 -7.50 4.17 -1.44
C ALA A 200 -8.31 4.16 -2.75
N LEU A 201 -8.53 2.98 -3.32
CA LEU A 201 -9.36 2.82 -4.52
C LEU A 201 -10.81 3.26 -4.30
N HIS A 202 -11.37 3.00 -3.12
CA HIS A 202 -12.72 3.45 -2.76
C HIS A 202 -12.81 4.98 -2.75
N TYR A 203 -11.91 5.67 -2.05
CA TYR A 203 -11.92 7.14 -1.99
C TYR A 203 -11.58 7.79 -3.33
N LEU A 204 -10.71 7.17 -4.13
CA LEU A 204 -10.44 7.62 -5.49
C LEU A 204 -11.68 7.48 -6.39
N ASP A 205 -12.44 6.38 -6.28
CA ASP A 205 -13.73 6.21 -6.99
C ASP A 205 -14.82 7.19 -6.48
N LEU A 206 -14.72 7.69 -5.25
CA LEU A 206 -15.57 8.78 -4.75
C LEU A 206 -15.17 10.18 -5.28
N GLY A 207 -14.04 10.29 -6.00
CA GLY A 207 -13.58 11.54 -6.60
C GLY A 207 -12.48 12.27 -5.82
N TRP A 208 -11.98 11.69 -4.73
CA TRP A 208 -10.88 12.28 -3.95
C TRP A 208 -9.54 12.04 -4.65
N ASN A 209 -9.18 12.97 -5.54
CA ASN A 209 -8.04 12.80 -6.45
C ASN A 209 -6.67 13.18 -5.86
N ASN A 210 -6.58 14.10 -4.87
CA ASN A 210 -5.31 14.38 -4.19
C ASN A 210 -5.03 13.32 -3.12
N LEU A 211 -4.75 12.10 -3.60
CA LEU A 211 -4.58 10.90 -2.81
C LEU A 211 -3.28 10.20 -3.17
N SER A 212 -2.58 9.71 -2.16
CA SER A 212 -1.45 8.79 -2.31
C SER A 212 -1.67 7.51 -1.48
N LEU A 213 -1.06 6.42 -1.94
CA LEU A 213 -1.08 5.11 -1.32
C LEU A 213 0.37 4.64 -1.15
N VAL A 214 0.74 4.27 0.06
CA VAL A 214 2.07 3.73 0.37
C VAL A 214 1.95 2.41 1.09
N THR A 215 2.44 1.32 0.50
CA THR A 215 2.36 0.01 1.12
C THR A 215 3.74 -0.62 1.27
N MET A 216 3.96 -1.31 2.39
CA MET A 216 5.20 -2.05 2.67
C MET A 216 4.86 -3.51 2.89
N GLY A 217 5.52 -4.44 2.18
CA GLY A 217 5.28 -5.87 2.36
C GLY A 217 3.86 -6.31 2.00
N GLN A 218 3.17 -5.59 1.10
CA GLN A 218 1.79 -5.92 0.75
C GLN A 218 1.72 -7.28 0.02
N PRO A 219 0.87 -8.23 0.45
CA PRO A 219 0.67 -9.49 -0.25
C PRO A 219 -0.01 -9.29 -1.62
N LEU A 220 -0.10 -10.37 -2.40
CA LEU A 220 -0.87 -10.36 -3.65
C LEU A 220 -2.35 -10.16 -3.32
N THR A 221 -2.96 -9.10 -3.84
CA THR A 221 -4.32 -8.69 -3.43
C THR A 221 -5.41 -9.18 -4.37
N GLY A 222 -5.09 -9.45 -5.64
CA GLY A 222 -6.08 -9.86 -6.63
C GLY A 222 -5.48 -10.53 -7.86
N ASN A 223 -6.34 -10.79 -8.84
CA ASN A 223 -5.94 -11.39 -10.11
C ASN A 223 -5.39 -10.33 -11.10
N VAL A 224 -4.92 -10.80 -12.25
CA VAL A 224 -4.33 -9.94 -13.30
C VAL A 224 -5.26 -8.80 -13.74
N HIS A 225 -6.57 -9.06 -13.85
CA HIS A 225 -7.54 -8.04 -14.23
C HIS A 225 -7.62 -6.92 -13.19
N PHE A 226 -7.58 -7.28 -11.91
CA PHE A 226 -7.55 -6.31 -10.83
C PHE A 226 -6.23 -5.54 -10.79
N THR A 227 -5.07 -6.21 -10.87
CA THR A 227 -3.78 -5.51 -10.76
C THR A 227 -3.54 -4.55 -11.93
N GLN A 228 -3.85 -4.96 -13.16
CA GLN A 228 -3.76 -4.08 -14.34
C GLN A 228 -4.70 -2.87 -14.23
N TRP A 229 -5.90 -3.07 -13.69
CA TRP A 229 -6.83 -1.97 -13.46
C TRP A 229 -6.32 -1.01 -12.38
N VAL A 230 -5.75 -1.52 -11.28
CA VAL A 230 -5.12 -0.70 -10.24
C VAL A 230 -3.98 0.13 -10.83
N ASP A 231 -3.10 -0.48 -11.62
CA ASP A 231 -1.96 0.21 -12.23
C ASP A 231 -2.41 1.32 -13.19
N LEU A 232 -3.52 1.11 -13.90
CA LEU A 232 -4.14 2.13 -14.73
C LEU A 232 -4.67 3.30 -13.90
N VAL A 233 -5.52 3.05 -12.89
CA VAL A 233 -6.22 4.12 -12.15
C VAL A 233 -5.32 4.86 -11.15
N MET A 234 -4.27 4.22 -10.65
CA MET A 234 -3.29 4.83 -9.74
C MET A 234 -2.13 5.53 -10.49
N GLY A 235 -2.14 5.51 -11.83
CA GLY A 235 -1.14 6.17 -12.64
C GLY A 235 0.25 5.55 -12.54
N SER A 236 0.34 4.24 -12.29
CA SER A 236 1.60 3.52 -12.08
C SER A 236 2.53 3.62 -13.30
N SER A 237 1.99 3.81 -14.51
CA SER A 237 2.77 3.94 -15.74
C SER A 237 3.61 5.23 -15.84
N ASN A 238 3.36 6.24 -15.02
CA ASN A 238 4.15 7.48 -14.99
C ASN A 238 4.93 7.61 -13.67
N ARG A 239 6.24 7.40 -13.73
CA ARG A 239 7.14 7.45 -12.55
C ARG A 239 7.07 8.77 -11.78
N ASN A 240 6.80 9.88 -12.47
CA ASN A 240 6.78 11.22 -11.86
C ASN A 240 5.44 11.59 -11.23
N SER A 241 4.38 10.78 -11.45
CA SER A 241 3.03 11.10 -10.97
C SER A 241 2.28 9.88 -10.41
N ARG A 242 2.99 8.80 -10.05
CA ARG A 242 2.36 7.61 -9.48
C ARG A 242 1.74 7.93 -8.12
N LYS A 243 0.48 7.55 -7.93
CA LYS A 243 -0.22 7.67 -6.64
C LYS A 243 0.11 6.51 -5.72
N PHE A 244 0.53 5.38 -6.27
CA PHE A 244 0.81 4.16 -5.54
C PHE A 244 2.31 3.89 -5.45
N LEU A 245 2.86 3.90 -4.23
CA LEU A 245 4.20 3.43 -3.91
C LEU A 245 4.08 2.06 -3.25
N ARG A 246 4.40 1.00 -3.99
CA ARG A 246 4.41 -0.39 -3.51
C ARG A 246 5.84 -0.80 -3.16
N ILE A 247 6.21 -0.69 -1.89
CA ILE A 247 7.54 -1.06 -1.41
C ILE A 247 7.52 -2.55 -1.03
N ILE A 248 8.49 -3.29 -1.56
CA ILE A 248 8.71 -4.70 -1.28
C ILE A 248 10.18 -4.95 -0.96
N HIS A 249 10.47 -5.93 -0.12
CA HIS A 249 11.83 -6.25 0.32
C HIS A 249 12.30 -7.57 -0.29
N LYS A 250 13.60 -7.65 -0.57
CA LYS A 250 14.27 -8.87 -0.99
C LYS A 250 13.95 -10.06 -0.08
N ASN A 251 13.61 -11.20 -0.67
CA ASN A 251 13.24 -12.43 0.05
C ASN A 251 12.01 -12.29 0.98
N ASP A 252 11.21 -11.23 0.87
CA ASP A 252 9.93 -11.15 1.59
C ASP A 252 8.87 -12.01 0.89
N VAL A 253 8.65 -13.22 1.41
CA VAL A 253 7.71 -14.19 0.84
C VAL A 253 6.26 -13.69 0.87
N VAL A 254 5.89 -12.83 1.83
CA VAL A 254 4.51 -12.35 1.98
C VAL A 254 4.07 -11.62 0.71
N THR A 255 4.99 -10.91 0.06
CA THR A 255 4.71 -10.16 -1.18
C THR A 255 4.47 -11.06 -2.39
N THR A 256 4.70 -12.37 -2.28
CA THR A 256 4.57 -13.38 -3.35
C THR A 256 3.40 -14.36 -3.13
N ILE A 257 2.67 -14.20 -2.03
CA ILE A 257 1.55 -15.04 -1.64
C ILE A 257 0.26 -14.21 -1.53
N PRO A 258 -0.93 -14.82 -1.60
CA PRO A 258 -1.17 -16.25 -1.77
C PRO A 258 -0.85 -16.75 -3.19
N LYS A 259 -0.26 -17.95 -3.30
CA LYS A 259 -0.17 -18.66 -4.58
C LYS A 259 -1.46 -19.46 -4.77
N SER A 260 -2.17 -19.22 -5.86
CA SER A 260 -3.41 -19.94 -6.12
C SER A 260 -3.13 -21.40 -6.49
N THR A 261 -3.97 -22.31 -6.02
CA THR A 261 -4.00 -23.71 -6.47
C THR A 261 -4.92 -23.92 -7.68
N SER A 262 -5.68 -22.89 -8.08
CA SER A 262 -6.59 -22.92 -9.22
C SER A 262 -5.93 -22.33 -10.47
N ILE A 263 -6.07 -23.03 -11.60
CA ILE A 263 -5.62 -22.57 -12.92
C ILE A 263 -6.45 -21.40 -13.47
N TRP A 264 -7.64 -21.15 -12.91
CA TRP A 264 -8.58 -20.13 -13.41
C TRP A 264 -8.53 -18.82 -12.61
N ASP A 265 -8.07 -18.88 -11.36
CA ASP A 265 -8.10 -17.77 -10.41
C ASP A 265 -6.72 -17.59 -9.78
N THR A 266 -5.77 -17.09 -10.56
CA THR A 266 -4.38 -16.89 -10.12
C THR A 266 -4.16 -15.47 -9.62
N TYR A 267 -3.56 -15.35 -8.45
CA TYR A 267 -3.11 -14.07 -7.90
C TYR A 267 -1.94 -13.55 -8.74
N GLN A 268 -1.99 -12.27 -9.07
CA GLN A 268 -1.00 -11.63 -9.92
C GLN A 268 -0.22 -10.59 -9.12
N GLN A 269 1.05 -10.46 -9.46
CA GLN A 269 1.91 -9.43 -8.93
C GLN A 269 1.68 -8.10 -9.66
N PHE A 270 1.82 -6.98 -8.95
CA PHE A 270 1.67 -5.63 -9.50
C PHE A 270 2.92 -5.21 -10.28
N ASP A 271 2.74 -4.36 -11.28
CA ASP A 271 3.86 -3.67 -11.91
C ASP A 271 4.33 -2.49 -11.00
N ASN A 272 5.41 -1.81 -11.39
CA ASN A 272 5.89 -0.55 -10.80
C ASN A 272 6.19 -0.62 -9.29
N GLN A 273 6.90 -1.66 -8.87
CA GLN A 273 7.29 -1.88 -7.48
C GLN A 273 8.55 -1.09 -7.13
N ILE A 274 8.67 -0.68 -5.86
CA ILE A 274 9.92 -0.20 -5.28
C ILE A 274 10.54 -1.36 -4.51
N TYR A 275 11.66 -1.87 -4.99
CA TYR A 275 12.31 -3.05 -4.44
C TYR A 275 13.53 -2.66 -3.59
N LEU A 276 13.56 -3.15 -2.35
CA LEU A 276 14.70 -3.02 -1.44
C LEU A 276 15.65 -4.20 -1.69
N ASN A 277 16.69 -3.98 -2.49
CA ASN A 277 17.68 -4.99 -2.85
C ASN A 277 18.81 -5.07 -1.80
N CYS A 278 18.43 -5.33 -0.55
CA CYS A 278 19.32 -5.48 0.59
C CYS A 278 18.91 -6.67 1.45
N SER A 279 19.77 -7.10 2.38
CA SER A 279 19.38 -8.09 3.39
C SER A 279 18.60 -7.42 4.53
N SER A 280 17.79 -8.21 5.25
CA SER A 280 17.01 -7.76 6.43
C SER A 280 17.86 -7.18 7.57
N SER A 281 19.17 -7.42 7.56
CA SER A 281 20.14 -6.81 8.49
C SER A 281 20.40 -5.32 8.21
N VAL A 282 20.12 -4.85 6.99
CA VAL A 282 20.26 -3.46 6.57
C VAL A 282 18.92 -2.76 6.79
N VAL A 283 18.78 -2.05 7.92
CA VAL A 283 17.53 -1.36 8.27
C VAL A 283 17.29 -0.16 7.37
N GLU A 284 18.32 0.65 7.12
CA GLU A 284 18.27 1.82 6.24
C GLU A 284 19.14 1.56 4.99
N PRO A 285 18.56 1.04 3.89
CA PRO A 285 19.31 0.74 2.68
C PRO A 285 19.85 2.00 2.03
N SER A 286 21.01 1.92 1.38
CA SER A 286 21.54 3.04 0.60
C SER A 286 20.71 3.30 -0.65
N PRO A 287 20.76 4.51 -1.25
CA PRO A 287 19.94 4.86 -2.41
C PRO A 287 20.09 3.92 -3.62
N ASP A 288 21.29 3.39 -3.84
CA ASP A 288 21.59 2.43 -4.90
C ASP A 288 20.98 1.04 -4.66
N GLN A 289 20.59 0.72 -3.42
CA GLN A 289 19.92 -0.52 -3.05
C GLN A 289 18.39 -0.43 -3.16
N VAL A 290 17.84 0.75 -3.46
CA VAL A 290 16.39 0.97 -3.56
C VAL A 290 16.03 1.29 -5.00
N VAL A 291 15.45 0.33 -5.69
CA VAL A 291 15.32 0.35 -7.15
C VAL A 291 13.86 0.29 -7.62
N ASP A 292 13.60 0.88 -8.78
CA ASP A 292 12.29 0.87 -9.46
C ASP A 292 12.20 -0.38 -10.36
N CYS A 293 11.37 -1.33 -9.95
CA CYS A 293 11.07 -2.56 -10.67
C CYS A 293 9.80 -2.37 -11.49
N TYR A 294 9.98 -2.06 -12.76
CA TYR A 294 8.87 -1.68 -13.64
C TYR A 294 7.88 -2.82 -13.89
N SER A 295 8.38 -4.02 -14.21
CA SER A 295 7.54 -5.18 -14.51
C SER A 295 7.51 -6.16 -13.34
N ALA A 296 6.34 -6.75 -13.13
CA ALA A 296 6.08 -7.74 -12.08
C ALA A 296 6.95 -9.01 -12.19
N ASP A 297 7.43 -9.32 -13.40
CA ASP A 297 8.21 -10.51 -13.74
C ASP A 297 9.73 -10.29 -13.78
N ASN A 298 10.21 -9.08 -13.48
CA ASN A 298 11.64 -8.74 -13.54
C ASN A 298 12.49 -9.62 -12.59
N GLU A 299 13.39 -10.43 -13.17
CA GLU A 299 14.20 -11.43 -12.46
C GLU A 299 15.27 -10.80 -11.54
N TYR A 300 15.59 -9.51 -11.69
CA TYR A 300 16.49 -8.80 -10.77
C TYR A 300 15.78 -8.27 -9.51
N CYS A 301 14.47 -8.48 -9.42
CA CYS A 301 13.60 -8.06 -8.32
C CYS A 301 13.00 -9.30 -7.62
N ILE A 302 11.83 -9.14 -6.98
CA ILE A 302 11.17 -10.21 -6.21
C ILE A 302 10.85 -11.47 -7.03
N SER A 303 10.67 -11.35 -8.36
CA SER A 303 10.43 -12.50 -9.25
C SER A 303 11.59 -13.50 -9.22
N GLY A 304 12.84 -13.01 -9.13
CA GLY A 304 14.04 -13.84 -9.10
C GLY A 304 14.44 -14.33 -7.70
N ASP A 305 13.83 -13.80 -6.64
CA ASP A 305 14.22 -14.16 -5.26
C ASP A 305 13.90 -15.62 -4.91
N PHE A 306 12.88 -16.22 -5.54
CA PHE A 306 12.36 -17.55 -5.20
C PHE A 306 12.44 -18.56 -6.36
N GLY A 307 13.56 -18.54 -7.09
CA GLY A 307 13.84 -19.46 -8.19
C GLY A 307 14.08 -20.92 -7.77
N PRO A 308 14.39 -21.82 -8.72
CA PRO A 308 14.59 -23.26 -8.47
C PRO A 308 15.68 -23.57 -7.44
N ASP A 309 16.69 -22.71 -7.34
CA ASP A 309 17.81 -22.83 -6.41
C ASP A 309 17.55 -22.18 -5.04
N TYR A 310 16.34 -21.69 -4.79
CA TYR A 310 15.96 -21.11 -3.50
C TYR A 310 15.93 -22.19 -2.41
N SER A 311 16.91 -22.15 -1.51
CA SER A 311 16.87 -22.93 -0.28
C SER A 311 15.93 -22.27 0.72
N TRP A 312 14.97 -23.04 1.24
CA TRP A 312 14.05 -22.57 2.28
C TRP A 312 14.84 -22.07 3.48
N LYS A 313 14.69 -20.77 3.77
CA LYS A 313 15.34 -20.13 4.92
C LYS A 313 14.55 -20.43 6.21
N PRO A 314 15.22 -20.37 7.39
CA PRO A 314 14.53 -20.45 8.67
C PRO A 314 13.39 -19.43 8.80
N VAL A 315 12.35 -19.75 9.56
CA VAL A 315 11.17 -18.89 9.78
C VAL A 315 11.56 -17.50 10.29
N ASP A 316 12.57 -17.41 11.15
CA ASP A 316 13.08 -16.14 11.66
C ASP A 316 13.56 -15.22 10.53
N SER A 317 14.19 -15.78 9.49
CA SER A 317 14.59 -15.00 8.31
C SER A 317 13.38 -14.50 7.51
N LEU A 318 12.28 -15.27 7.45
CA LEU A 318 11.05 -14.83 6.79
C LEU A 318 10.38 -13.67 7.57
N TYR A 319 10.33 -13.78 8.89
CA TYR A 319 9.83 -12.71 9.75
C TYR A 319 10.67 -11.45 9.63
N GLU A 320 12.00 -11.56 9.64
CA GLU A 320 12.88 -10.40 9.48
C GLU A 320 12.75 -9.74 8.11
N ASN A 321 12.77 -10.52 7.02
CA ASN A 321 12.61 -9.96 5.67
C ASN A 321 11.27 -9.23 5.52
N HIS A 322 10.23 -9.73 6.19
CA HIS A 322 8.91 -9.13 6.13
C HIS A 322 8.74 -7.91 7.05
N ASN A 323 9.55 -7.74 8.10
CA ASN A 323 9.38 -6.62 9.03
C ASN A 323 10.50 -5.56 8.93
N THR A 324 11.46 -5.71 8.02
CA THR A 324 12.51 -4.70 7.78
C THR A 324 12.18 -3.86 6.53
N TYR A 325 11.71 -2.63 6.75
CA TYR A 325 11.36 -1.66 5.70
C TYR A 325 11.74 -0.24 6.14
N PHE A 326 12.99 0.19 5.95
CA PHE A 326 13.57 1.45 6.52
C PHE A 326 13.59 1.51 8.06
N ARG A 327 12.83 0.65 8.72
CA ARG A 327 12.68 0.45 10.16
C ARG A 327 12.36 -1.01 10.41
N ARG A 328 12.55 -1.47 11.65
CA ARG A 328 11.98 -2.74 12.10
C ARG A 328 10.55 -2.50 12.53
N LEU A 329 9.62 -2.79 11.64
CA LEU A 329 8.19 -2.59 11.87
C LEU A 329 7.67 -3.57 12.92
N GLY A 330 6.63 -3.15 13.66
CA GLY A 330 5.91 -4.03 14.57
C GLY A 330 6.45 -4.07 16.00
N MET A 331 7.45 -3.24 16.31
CA MET A 331 8.13 -3.24 17.60
C MET A 331 7.41 -2.43 18.68
N CYS A 332 6.43 -1.61 18.31
CA CYS A 332 5.73 -0.77 19.27
C CYS A 332 4.94 -1.60 20.31
N GLY A 333 5.13 -1.25 21.58
CA GLY A 333 4.52 -1.95 22.73
C GLY A 333 5.08 -3.35 23.00
N ILE A 334 6.17 -3.77 22.32
CA ILE A 334 6.90 -5.00 22.66
C ILE A 334 8.02 -4.61 23.63
N SER A 335 7.76 -4.77 24.94
CA SER A 335 8.84 -4.78 25.91
C SER A 335 9.62 -6.08 25.73
N ILE A 336 10.72 -6.04 24.98
CA ILE A 336 11.70 -7.12 25.07
C ILE A 336 12.32 -6.99 26.46
N GLN A 337 11.87 -7.82 27.42
CA GLN A 337 12.70 -8.13 28.57
C GLN A 337 13.94 -8.82 28.02
N MET A 338 14.98 -8.03 27.75
CA MET A 338 16.32 -8.57 27.57
C MET A 338 16.71 -9.17 28.91
N HIS A 339 16.65 -10.49 29.00
CA HIS A 339 17.28 -11.26 30.07
C HIS A 339 18.71 -11.63 29.68
#